data_AF-A0A3D0RFL4-F1
#
_entry.id   AF-A0A3D0RFL4-F1
#
_cell.length_a   1.000
_cell.length_b   1.000
_cell.length_c   1.000
_cell.angle_alpha   90.00
_cell.angle_beta   90.00
_cell.angle_gamma   90.00
#
_symmetry.space_group_name_H-M   'P 1'
#
loop_
_entity.id
_entity.type
_entity.pdbx_description
1 polymer ?
#
loop_
_entity_poly.entity_id
_entity_poly.type
_entity_poly.pdbx_seq_one_letter_code
_entity_poly.pdbx_strand_id
1 'polypeptide(L)' 'AAEREGDEIRFHAGSDAAIVQGLIALLIRVYSQRTPDEILSTDAQFLAEIGLDSHLSATRKTGLASMMSAIKASAG' A
#
# COMPACT_ATOMS: atom_id res chain seq x y z
N ALA A 1 1.16 -5.30 -10.20
CA ALA A 1 0.01 -5.32 -11.11
C ALA A 1 -1.24 -4.91 -10.34
N ALA A 2 -2.16 -4.24 -11.03
CA ALA A 2 -3.48 -3.90 -10.53
C ALA A 2 -4.50 -4.48 -11.52
N GLU A 3 -5.49 -5.20 -11.01
CA GLU A 3 -6.53 -5.87 -11.79
C GLU A 3 -7.89 -5.38 -11.33
N ARG A 4 -8.80 -5.05 -12.26
CA ARG A 4 -10.16 -4.65 -11.91
C ARG A 4 -11.07 -5.87 -11.90
N GLU A 5 -11.71 -6.12 -10.76
CA GLU A 5 -12.72 -7.17 -10.56
C GLU A 5 -14.06 -6.49 -10.26
N GLY A 6 -14.85 -6.22 -11.29
CA GLY A 6 -16.06 -5.39 -11.16
C GLY A 6 -15.69 -3.94 -10.84
N ASP A 7 -16.20 -3.42 -9.72
CA ASP A 7 -15.92 -2.05 -9.25
C ASP A 7 -14.71 -1.99 -8.31
N GLU A 8 -14.11 -3.13 -7.96
CA GLU A 8 -12.97 -3.22 -7.06
C GLU A 8 -11.65 -3.42 -7.80
N ILE A 9 -10.54 -3.06 -7.13
CA ILE A 9 -9.18 -3.27 -7.63
C ILE A 9 -8.45 -4.29 -6.75
N ARG A 10 -7.88 -5.33 -7.37
CA ARG A 10 -6.98 -6.30 -6.75
C ARG A 10 -5.53 -5.95 -7.06
N PHE A 11 -4.69 -5.86 -6.02
CA PHE A 11 -3.26 -5.55 -6.17
C PHE A 11 -2.37 -6.77 -5.96
N HIS A 12 -1.34 -6.88 -6.81
CA HIS A 12 -0.30 -7.90 -6.74
C HIS A 12 1.09 -7.26 -6.84
N ALA A 13 1.96 -7.55 -5.87
CA ALA A 13 3.34 -7.09 -5.86
C ALA A 13 4.20 -8.03 -5.00
N GLY A 14 5.53 -7.97 -5.19
CA GLY A 14 6.48 -8.75 -4.41
C GLY A 14 7.88 -8.14 -4.43
N SER A 15 8.73 -8.58 -3.50
CA SER A 15 10.13 -8.18 -3.40
C SER A 15 10.99 -9.31 -2.81
N ASP A 16 12.24 -9.42 -3.26
CA ASP A 16 13.24 -10.35 -2.71
C ASP A 16 13.71 -9.95 -1.30
N ALA A 17 13.53 -8.67 -0.93
CA ALA A 17 13.91 -8.18 0.39
C ALA A 17 12.78 -8.44 1.40
N ALA A 18 13.05 -9.25 2.42
CA ALA A 18 12.05 -9.65 3.42
C ALA A 18 11.30 -8.46 4.06
N ILE A 19 12.00 -7.37 4.39
CA ILE A 19 11.35 -6.21 5.01
C ILE A 19 10.43 -5.48 4.02
N VAL A 20 10.79 -5.43 2.75
CA VAL A 20 9.99 -4.81 1.69
C VAL A 20 8.78 -5.69 1.40
N GLN A 21 8.96 -7.01 1.37
CA GLN A 21 7.86 -7.97 1.23
C GLN A 21 6.81 -7.80 2.33
N GLY A 22 7.23 -7.57 3.58
CA GLY A 22 6.32 -7.26 4.69
C GLY A 22 5.53 -5.97 4.49
N LEU A 23 6.18 -4.89 4.03
CA LEU A 23 5.52 -3.62 3.71
C LEU A 23 4.53 -3.76 2.54
N ILE A 24 4.91 -4.50 1.49
CA ILE A 24 4.03 -4.79 0.36
C ILE A 24 2.81 -5.58 0.82
N ALA A 25 2.99 -6.62 1.62
CA ALA A 25 1.89 -7.43 2.13
C ALA A 25 0.90 -6.60 2.96
N LEU A 26 1.41 -5.68 3.80
CA LEU A 26 0.57 -4.74 4.55
C LEU A 26 -0.27 -3.84 3.61
N LEU A 27 0.37 -3.23 2.60
CA LEU A 27 -0.33 -2.37 1.66
C LEU A 27 -1.37 -3.13 0.83
N ILE A 28 -1.04 -4.32 0.32
CA ILE A 28 -2.00 -5.18 -0.39
C ILE A 28 -3.19 -5.50 0.52
N ARG A 29 -2.95 -5.79 1.81
CA ARG A 29 -4.02 -6.07 2.77
C ARG A 29 -4.94 -4.87 3.00
N VAL A 30 -4.40 -3.65 2.99
CA VAL A 30 -5.18 -2.43 3.21
C VAL A 30 -5.97 -2.02 1.97
N TYR A 31 -5.36 -2.06 0.79
CA TYR A 31 -5.90 -1.42 -0.42
C TYR A 31 -6.55 -2.37 -1.44
N SER A 32 -6.28 -3.68 -1.39
CA SER A 32 -6.84 -4.64 -2.34
C SER A 32 -8.30 -4.96 -2.03
N GLN A 33 -9.10 -5.27 -3.05
CA GLN A 33 -10.55 -5.52 -2.97
C GLN A 33 -11.30 -4.30 -2.43
N ARG A 34 -10.93 -3.13 -2.97
CA ARG A 34 -11.58 -1.86 -2.69
C ARG A 34 -11.85 -1.12 -3.99
N THR A 35 -12.87 -0.28 -3.95
CA THR A 35 -13.20 0.63 -5.05
C THR A 35 -12.13 1.73 -5.20
N PRO A 36 -11.99 2.34 -6.38
CA PRO A 36 -11.11 3.49 -6.59
C PRO A 36 -11.30 4.60 -5.56
N ASP A 37 -12.56 4.94 -5.26
CA ASP A 37 -12.89 6.02 -4.32
C ASP A 37 -12.43 5.69 -2.89
N GLU A 38 -12.62 4.45 -2.44
CA GLU A 38 -12.11 3.99 -1.15
C GLU A 38 -10.57 4.02 -1.12
N ILE A 39 -9.89 3.60 -2.19
CA ILE A 39 -8.42 3.61 -2.26
C ILE A 39 -7.89 5.05 -2.18
N LEU A 40 -8.49 5.97 -2.93
CA LEU A 40 -8.05 7.37 -2.98
C LEU A 40 -8.31 8.09 -1.65
N SER A 41 -9.47 7.82 -1.02
CA SER A 41 -9.89 8.40 0.27
C SER A 41 -9.23 7.75 1.49
N THR A 42 -8.64 6.56 1.36
CA THR A 42 -7.91 5.91 2.45
C THR A 42 -6.72 6.76 2.89
N ASP A 43 -6.72 7.17 4.16
CA ASP A 43 -5.60 7.83 4.80
C ASP A 43 -4.51 6.83 5.22
N ALA A 44 -3.32 7.34 5.54
CA ALA A 44 -2.19 6.52 6.00
C ALA A 44 -2.08 6.45 7.54
N GLN A 45 -3.12 6.83 8.30
CA GLN A 45 -3.09 6.86 9.77
C GLN A 45 -2.85 5.47 10.37
N PHE A 46 -3.29 4.41 9.69
CA PHE A 46 -3.04 3.03 10.12
C PHE A 46 -1.55 2.73 10.36
N LEU A 47 -0.63 3.42 9.68
CA LEU A 47 0.81 3.25 9.87
C LEU A 47 1.29 3.75 11.24
N ALA A 48 0.67 4.83 11.72
CA ALA A 48 0.95 5.38 13.04
C ALA A 48 0.23 4.58 14.14
N GLU A 49 -1.00 4.13 13.89
CA GLU A 49 -1.78 3.32 14.83
C GLU A 49 -1.10 1.99 15.18
N ILE A 50 -0.44 1.35 14.19
CA ILE A 50 0.34 0.13 14.42
C ILE A 50 1.79 0.42 14.87
N GLY A 51 2.17 1.69 15.06
CA GLY A 51 3.50 2.12 15.46
C GLY A 51 4.62 1.85 14.44
N LEU A 52 4.28 1.49 13.21
CA LEU A 52 5.27 1.09 12.19
C LEU A 52 6.17 2.27 11.79
N ASP A 53 5.62 3.47 11.78
CA ASP A 53 6.33 4.71 11.43
C ASP A 53 7.61 4.94 12.29
N SER A 54 7.59 4.51 13.54
CA SER A 54 8.66 4.70 14.52
C SER A 54 9.78 3.68 14.36
N HIS A 55 9.54 2.60 13.61
CA HIS A 55 10.49 1.52 13.37
C HIS A 55 11.10 1.54 11.96
N LEU A 56 10.68 2.47 11.10
CA LEU A 56 11.20 2.64 9.74
C LEU A 56 12.33 3.68 9.68
N SER A 57 13.39 3.35 8.93
CA SER A 57 14.44 4.31 8.58
C SER A 57 13.91 5.28 7.54
N ALA A 58 14.57 6.44 7.37
CA ALA A 58 14.18 7.43 6.38
C ALA A 58 13.99 6.83 4.97
N THR A 59 14.95 6.02 4.50
CA THR A 59 14.87 5.35 3.19
C THR A 59 13.64 4.43 3.07
N ARG A 60 13.30 3.70 4.14
CA ARG A 60 12.13 2.80 4.14
C ARG A 60 10.81 3.57 4.15
N LYS A 61 10.75 4.70 4.87
CA LYS A 61 9.59 5.61 4.84
C LYS A 61 9.34 6.14 3.44
N THR A 62 10.40 6.59 2.76
CA THR A 62 10.31 7.04 1.37
C THR A 62 9.83 5.93 0.45
N GLY A 63 10.39 4.72 0.56
CA GLY A 63 9.94 3.57 -0.23
C GLY A 63 8.45 3.24 0.00
N LEU A 64 8.00 3.26 1.25
CA LEU A 64 6.59 3.04 1.60
C LEU A 64 5.68 4.12 0.99
N ALA A 65 6.08 5.40 1.09
CA ALA A 65 5.34 6.51 0.49
C ALA A 65 5.26 6.38 -1.04
N SER A 66 6.34 5.97 -1.70
CA SER A 66 6.34 5.71 -3.15
C SER A 66 5.40 4.57 -3.54
N MET A 67 5.36 3.48 -2.77
CA MET A 67 4.43 2.37 -3.03
C MET A 67 2.97 2.79 -2.84
N MET A 68 2.66 3.56 -1.79
CA MET A 68 1.30 4.11 -1.59
C MET A 68 0.89 5.03 -2.74
N SER A 69 1.81 5.90 -3.19
CA SER A 69 1.57 6.77 -4.34
C SER A 69 1.28 5.97 -5.61
N ALA A 70 2.06 4.90 -5.87
CA ALA A 70 1.84 4.02 -7.02
C ALA A 70 0.48 3.30 -6.97
N ILE A 71 0.05 2.87 -5.78
CA ILE A 71 -1.29 2.28 -5.57
C ILE A 71 -2.38 3.30 -5.92
N LYS A 72 -2.31 4.51 -5.35
CA LYS A 72 -3.30 5.57 -5.61
C LYS A 72 -3.33 6.00 -7.07
N ALA A 73 -2.16 6.09 -7.71
CA ALA A 73 -2.04 6.39 -9.14
C ALA A 73 -2.60 5.29 -10.04
N SER A 74 -2.66 4.04 -9.58
CA SER A 74 -3.29 2.94 -10.33
C SER A 74 -4.81 2.90 -10.16
N ALA A 75 -5.34 3.61 -9.16
CA ALA A 75 -6.78 3.68 -8.89
C ALA A 75 -7.47 4.83 -9.62
N GLY A 76 -6.78 5.97 -9.78
CA GLY A 76 -7.22 7.10 -10.62
C GLY A 76 -7.09 6.80 -12.12
#